data_AF-A0A7Z0EE31-F1
#
_entry.id   AF-A0A7Z0EE31-F1
#
_cell.length_a   1.000
_cell.length_b   1.000
_cell.length_c   1.000
_cell.angle_alpha   90.00
_cell.angle_beta   90.00
_cell.angle_gamma   90.00
#
_symmetry.space_group_name_H-M   'P 1'
#
loop_
_entity.id
_entity.type
_entity.pdbx_description
1 polymer ?
#
loop_
_entity_poly.entity_id
_entity_poly.type
_entity_poly.pdbx_seq_one_letter_code
_entity_poly.pdbx_strand_id
1 'polypeptide(L)'
;MYWWNSFYTWLTNVSTQPVFFSVLIFIVGVAVAGALSAFIARGAIKSLLTQRDREQRVAAIGALVDAATEASVWNSLTPQEQVLADRTVGQADIQVRLLPIKGSDIAANWAAHQLAELKRTSATFGYQLEPAVHEFRDRLIEWQNKPSRARKIFLADLNRWRTQVSATEETLVAEQDAWVAKNHHNQFADATSAPSTETQKLLDDVRALEVRPAETGETAVTPV
;
A
#
# COMPACT_ATOMS: atom_id res chain seq x y z
N MET A 1 12.07 79.42 2.05
CA MET A 1 13.48 79.32 2.49
C MET A 1 13.68 79.62 3.98
N TYR A 2 13.01 80.62 4.58
CA TYR A 2 13.15 80.94 6.01
C TYR A 2 12.80 79.79 6.98
N TRP A 3 11.70 79.06 6.75
CA TRP A 3 11.32 77.93 7.61
C TRP A 3 12.37 76.80 7.67
N TRP A 4 13.03 76.52 6.55
CA TRP A 4 14.09 75.51 6.48
C TRP A 4 15.33 75.93 7.28
N ASN A 5 15.76 77.18 7.15
CA ASN A 5 16.86 77.71 7.96
C ASN A 5 16.48 77.75 9.45
N SER A 6 15.28 78.20 9.81
CA SER A 6 14.82 78.23 11.20
C SER A 6 14.76 76.84 11.83
N PHE A 7 14.33 75.82 11.08
CA PHE A 7 14.37 74.43 11.52
C PHE A 7 15.80 73.94 11.72
N TYR A 8 16.69 74.22 10.75
CA TYR A 8 18.10 73.82 10.84
C TYR A 8 18.82 74.49 12.02
N THR A 9 18.61 75.79 12.24
CA THR A 9 19.17 76.54 13.37
C THR A 9 18.61 76.04 14.71
N TRP A 10 17.33 75.68 14.78
CA TRP A 10 16.73 75.09 15.97
C TRP A 10 17.29 73.69 16.27
N LEU A 11 17.46 72.84 15.24
CA LEU A 11 17.98 71.47 15.34
C LEU A 11 19.45 71.44 15.79
N THR A 12 20.24 72.43 15.36
CA THR A 12 21.68 72.55 15.66
C THR A 12 21.98 73.36 16.93
N ASN A 13 20.95 73.94 17.57
CA ASN A 13 21.12 74.72 18.80
C ASN A 13 21.53 73.80 19.97
N VAL A 14 22.54 74.21 20.73
CA VAL A 14 23.12 73.46 21.86
C VAL A 14 22.06 73.13 22.92
N SER A 15 21.06 73.99 23.11
CA SER A 15 19.97 73.76 24.06
C SER A 15 18.99 72.66 23.62
N THR A 16 18.92 72.33 22.32
CA THR A 16 17.95 71.38 21.75
C THR A 16 18.52 69.98 21.56
N GLN A 17 19.85 69.85 21.52
CA GLN A 17 20.54 68.57 21.36
C GLN A 17 20.13 67.50 22.39
N PRO A 18 19.96 67.80 23.70
CA PRO A 18 19.60 66.79 24.68
C PRO A 18 18.23 66.16 24.42
N VAL A 19 17.25 66.98 24.03
CA VAL A 19 15.88 66.51 23.74
C VAL A 19 15.85 65.62 22.50
N PHE A 20 16.55 66.02 21.43
CA PHE A 20 16.65 65.22 20.22
C PHE A 20 17.33 63.87 20.49
N PHE A 21 18.40 63.87 21.28
CA PHE A 21 19.09 62.65 21.69
C PHE A 21 18.19 61.70 22.49
N SER A 22 17.40 62.23 23.44
CA SER A 22 16.42 61.42 24.20
C SER A 22 15.34 60.81 23.31
N VAL A 23 14.80 61.57 22.35
CA VAL A 23 13.81 61.07 21.39
C VAL A 23 14.42 59.99 20.49
N LEU A 24 15.65 60.20 20.00
CA LEU A 24 16.35 59.23 19.17
C LEU A 24 16.59 57.91 19.94
N ILE A 25 17.08 58.00 21.18
CA ILE A 25 17.25 56.82 22.04
C ILE A 25 15.93 56.10 22.27
N PHE A 26 14.84 56.84 22.51
CA PHE A 26 13.53 56.22 22.70
C PHE A 26 13.09 55.44 21.46
N ILE A 27 13.21 56.03 20.27
CA ILE A 27 12.87 55.36 19.00
C ILE A 27 13.75 54.11 18.79
N VAL A 28 15.06 54.24 19.00
CA VAL A 28 15.99 53.10 18.87
C VAL A 28 15.66 52.02 19.90
N GLY A 29 15.35 52.40 21.14
CA GLY A 29 14.96 51.48 22.21
C GLY A 29 13.70 50.70 21.86
N VAL A 30 12.68 51.38 21.34
CA VAL A 30 11.44 50.75 20.85
C VAL A 30 11.74 49.82 19.67
N ALA A 31 12.56 50.25 18.72
CA ALA A 31 12.94 49.42 17.57
C ALA A 31 13.70 48.16 17.98
N VAL A 32 14.65 48.29 18.91
CA VAL A 32 15.44 47.15 19.44
C VAL A 32 14.55 46.21 20.25
N ALA A 33 13.66 46.74 21.09
CA ALA A 33 12.71 45.94 21.86
C ALA A 33 11.76 45.17 20.92
N GLY A 34 11.25 45.81 19.88
CA GLY A 34 10.42 45.19 18.86
C GLY A 34 11.16 44.10 18.08
N ALA A 35 12.39 44.37 17.67
CA ALA A 35 13.24 43.39 16.98
C ALA A 35 13.50 42.17 17.87
N LEU A 36 13.90 42.39 19.13
CA LEU A 36 14.17 41.31 20.09
C LEU A 36 12.93 40.45 20.34
N SER A 37 11.77 41.09 20.54
CA SER A 37 10.49 40.39 20.70
C SER A 37 10.16 39.52 19.48
N ALA A 38 10.33 40.04 18.27
CA ALA A 38 10.11 39.30 17.03
C ALA A 38 11.04 38.09 16.89
N PHE A 39 12.33 38.23 17.26
CA PHE A 39 13.28 37.11 17.22
C PHE A 39 12.89 35.99 18.19
N ILE A 40 12.49 36.34 19.42
CA ILE A 40 12.04 35.36 20.42
C ILE A 40 10.78 34.65 19.94
N ALA A 41 9.79 35.41 19.45
CA ALA A 41 8.54 34.84 18.94
C ALA A 41 8.79 33.88 17.77
N ARG A 42 9.67 34.25 16.83
CA ARG A 42 10.03 33.39 15.70
C ARG A 42 10.70 32.09 16.16
N GLY A 43 11.59 32.17 17.15
CA GLY A 43 12.22 31.01 17.77
C GLY A 43 11.20 30.07 18.43
N ALA A 44 10.28 30.63 19.21
CA ALA A 44 9.23 29.88 19.88
C ALA A 44 8.30 29.16 18.88
N ILE A 45 7.83 29.86 17.85
CA ILE A 45 6.96 29.27 16.81
C ILE A 45 7.69 28.13 16.09
N LYS A 46 8.95 28.33 15.70
CA LYS A 46 9.74 27.29 15.03
C LYS A 46 9.94 26.05 15.93
N SER A 47 10.20 26.27 17.21
CA SER A 47 10.35 25.20 18.19
C SER A 47 9.05 24.41 18.34
N LEU A 48 7.91 25.11 18.49
CA LEU A 48 6.59 24.50 18.61
C LEU A 48 6.21 23.67 17.38
N LEU A 49 6.49 24.17 16.17
CA LEU A 49 6.28 23.42 14.94
C LEU A 49 7.14 22.16 14.89
N THR A 50 8.43 22.28 15.23
CA THR A 50 9.35 21.13 15.25
C THR A 50 8.91 20.08 16.27
N GLN A 51 8.44 20.52 17.44
CA GLN A 51 7.90 19.64 18.47
C GLN A 51 6.63 18.94 17.99
N ARG A 52 5.69 19.67 17.37
CA ARG A 52 4.45 19.08 16.82
C ARG A 52 4.71 18.08 15.71
N ASP A 53 5.63 18.39 14.80
CA ASP A 53 6.05 17.45 13.76
C ASP A 53 6.63 16.17 14.38
N ARG A 54 7.45 16.29 15.43
CA ARG A 54 8.01 15.12 16.13
C ARG A 54 6.92 14.30 16.82
N GLU A 55 6.00 14.96 17.53
CA GLU A 55 4.86 14.33 18.22
C GLU A 55 3.97 13.57 17.23
N GLN A 56 3.61 14.18 16.09
CA GLN A 56 2.81 13.54 15.04
C GLN A 56 3.49 12.29 14.47
N ARG A 57 4.80 12.34 14.24
CA ARG A 57 5.55 11.20 13.72
C ARG A 57 5.60 10.04 14.72
N VAL A 58 5.83 10.34 16.00
CA VAL A 58 5.84 9.32 17.06
C VAL A 58 4.44 8.72 17.24
N ALA A 59 3.39 9.55 17.22
CA ALA A 59 2.02 9.08 17.33
C ALA A 59 1.62 8.16 16.17
N ALA A 60 1.95 8.53 14.93
CA ALA A 60 1.63 7.71 13.76
C ALA A 60 2.38 6.37 13.74
N ILE A 61 3.67 6.36 14.13
CA ILE A 61 4.42 5.10 14.27
C ILE A 61 3.86 4.26 15.41
N GLY A 62 3.51 4.87 16.55
CA GLY A 62 2.85 4.19 17.66
C GLY A 62 1.55 3.53 17.24
N ALA A 63 0.70 4.23 16.48
CA ALA A 63 -0.55 3.70 15.96
C ALA A 63 -0.34 2.49 15.00
N LEU A 64 0.68 2.52 14.16
CA LEU A 64 1.02 1.36 13.32
C LEU A 64 1.52 0.16 14.13
N VAL A 65 2.31 0.39 15.18
CA VAL A 65 2.86 -0.68 16.03
C VAL A 65 1.76 -1.30 16.90
N ASP A 66 0.83 -0.49 17.38
CA ASP A 66 -0.37 -0.95 18.07
C ASP A 66 -1.23 -1.82 17.13
N ALA A 67 -1.48 -1.35 15.91
CA ALA A 67 -2.16 -2.11 14.87
C ALA A 67 -1.43 -3.42 14.50
N ALA A 68 -0.09 -3.43 14.51
CA ALA A 68 0.70 -4.65 14.30
C ALA A 68 0.54 -5.67 15.43
N THR A 69 0.41 -5.18 16.67
CA THR A 69 0.14 -6.01 17.84
C THR A 69 -1.23 -6.67 17.72
N GLU A 70 -2.28 -5.91 17.38
CA GLU A 70 -3.61 -6.45 17.11
C GLU A 70 -3.62 -7.44 15.93
N ALA A 71 -2.90 -7.12 14.84
CA ALA A 71 -2.79 -8.00 13.67
C ALA A 71 -2.10 -9.33 14.01
N SER A 72 -1.11 -9.33 14.90
CA SER A 72 -0.39 -10.54 15.31
C SER A 72 -1.26 -11.55 16.06
N VAL A 73 -2.32 -11.07 16.71
CA VAL A 73 -3.28 -11.90 17.47
C VAL A 73 -4.65 -11.97 16.80
N TRP A 74 -4.76 -11.57 15.54
CA TRP A 74 -6.02 -11.39 14.82
C TRP A 74 -6.99 -12.57 14.95
N ASN A 75 -6.51 -13.80 14.79
CA ASN A 75 -7.35 -15.00 14.85
C ASN A 75 -7.90 -15.32 16.25
N SER A 76 -7.37 -14.70 17.30
CA SER A 76 -7.88 -14.80 18.68
C SER A 76 -8.90 -13.73 19.04
N LEU A 77 -9.03 -12.69 18.22
CA LEU A 77 -9.98 -11.60 18.41
C LEU A 77 -11.40 -12.04 18.02
N THR A 78 -12.39 -11.53 18.74
CA THR A 78 -13.80 -11.67 18.38
C THR A 78 -14.11 -10.92 17.08
N PRO A 79 -15.20 -11.26 16.35
CA PRO A 79 -15.56 -10.55 15.12
C PRO A 79 -15.74 -9.03 15.30
N GLN A 80 -16.24 -8.59 16.47
CA GLN A 80 -16.39 -7.17 16.78
C GLN A 80 -15.03 -6.48 16.98
N GLU A 81 -14.10 -7.11 17.70
CA GLU A 81 -12.73 -6.60 17.88
C GLU A 81 -11.97 -6.55 16.56
N GLN A 82 -12.18 -7.53 15.67
CA GLN A 82 -11.61 -7.54 14.33
C GLN A 82 -12.03 -6.30 13.52
N VAL A 83 -13.31 -5.92 13.53
CA VAL A 83 -13.77 -4.71 12.84
C VAL A 83 -13.13 -3.45 13.41
N LEU A 84 -12.95 -3.38 14.72
CA LEU A 84 -12.25 -2.26 15.37
C LEU A 84 -10.77 -2.23 14.96
N ALA A 85 -10.11 -3.38 14.96
CA ALA A 85 -8.70 -3.51 14.55
C ALA A 85 -8.49 -3.16 13.06
N ASP A 86 -9.40 -3.53 12.17
CA ASP A 86 -9.30 -3.08 10.76
C ASP A 86 -9.46 -1.54 10.64
N ARG A 87 -10.27 -0.93 11.51
CA ARG A 87 -10.43 0.53 11.56
C ARG A 87 -9.18 1.22 12.12
N THR A 88 -8.55 0.68 13.16
CA THR A 88 -7.30 1.23 13.73
C THR A 88 -6.17 1.15 12.70
N VAL A 89 -6.05 0.03 11.99
CA VAL A 89 -5.13 -0.14 10.84
C VAL A 89 -5.37 0.93 9.78
N GLY A 90 -6.63 1.13 9.34
CA GLY A 90 -6.97 2.13 8.33
C GLY A 90 -6.67 3.56 8.79
N GLN A 91 -6.93 3.89 10.05
CA GLN A 91 -6.58 5.20 10.62
C GLN A 91 -5.07 5.41 10.71
N ALA A 92 -4.32 4.40 11.13
CA ALA A 92 -2.86 4.45 11.21
C ALA A 92 -2.22 4.63 9.81
N ASP A 93 -2.71 3.91 8.79
CA ASP A 93 -2.23 4.08 7.40
C ASP A 93 -2.44 5.51 6.89
N ILE A 94 -3.63 6.09 7.11
CA ILE A 94 -3.91 7.48 6.73
C ILE A 94 -2.96 8.45 7.46
N GLN A 95 -2.78 8.29 8.77
CA GLN A 95 -1.87 9.15 9.55
C GLN A 95 -0.45 9.10 8.98
N VAL A 96 0.05 7.91 8.64
CA VAL A 96 1.40 7.73 8.09
C VAL A 96 1.54 8.42 6.75
N ARG A 97 0.56 8.26 5.84
CA ARG A 97 0.53 8.91 4.51
C ARG A 97 0.53 10.43 4.57
N LEU A 98 -0.08 10.99 5.62
CA LEU A 98 -0.13 12.43 5.84
C LEU A 98 1.15 13.00 6.48
N LEU A 99 2.09 12.16 6.93
CA LEU A 99 3.32 12.65 7.55
C LEU A 99 4.21 13.39 6.54
N PRO A 100 4.79 14.55 6.92
CA PRO A 100 5.76 15.27 6.11
C PRO A 100 7.15 14.62 6.20
N ILE A 101 7.24 13.31 5.90
CA ILE A 101 8.49 12.53 5.84
C ILE A 101 8.66 11.94 4.44
N LYS A 102 9.90 11.99 3.94
CA LYS A 102 10.24 11.39 2.65
C LYS A 102 9.93 9.90 2.62
N GLY A 103 9.15 9.50 1.62
CA GLY A 103 8.79 8.09 1.42
C GLY A 103 7.69 7.60 2.35
N SER A 104 6.90 8.49 2.95
CA SER A 104 5.73 8.15 3.75
C SER A 104 4.77 7.20 3.01
N ASP A 105 4.40 7.47 1.75
CA ASP A 105 3.54 6.56 0.98
C ASP A 105 4.13 5.16 0.80
N ILE A 106 5.45 5.08 0.63
CA ILE A 106 6.17 3.81 0.48
C ILE A 106 6.20 3.06 1.81
N ALA A 107 6.45 3.76 2.92
CA ALA A 107 6.40 3.19 4.26
C ALA A 107 4.99 2.69 4.59
N ALA A 108 3.95 3.43 4.21
CA ALA A 108 2.56 3.03 4.37
C ALA A 108 2.24 1.76 3.57
N ASN A 109 2.62 1.70 2.28
CA ASN A 109 2.42 0.49 1.46
C ASN A 109 3.19 -0.72 2.00
N TRP A 110 4.44 -0.50 2.45
CA TRP A 110 5.25 -1.54 3.07
C TRP A 110 4.62 -2.03 4.38
N ALA A 111 4.13 -1.10 5.20
CA ALA A 111 3.47 -1.42 6.46
C ALA A 111 2.16 -2.17 6.25
N ALA A 112 1.33 -1.76 5.30
CA ALA A 112 0.10 -2.45 4.94
C ALA A 112 0.36 -3.91 4.55
N HIS A 113 1.42 -4.18 3.78
CA HIS A 113 1.80 -5.55 3.43
C HIS A 113 2.26 -6.35 4.66
N GLN A 114 3.11 -5.76 5.52
CA GLN A 114 3.56 -6.42 6.75
C GLN A 114 2.41 -6.74 7.71
N LEU A 115 1.46 -5.81 7.87
CA LEU A 115 0.26 -6.01 8.68
C LEU A 115 -0.62 -7.14 8.12
N ALA A 116 -0.77 -7.21 6.80
CA ALA A 116 -1.49 -8.30 6.14
C ALA A 116 -0.79 -9.65 6.37
N GLU A 117 0.54 -9.69 6.30
CA GLU A 117 1.32 -10.90 6.58
C GLU A 117 1.26 -11.32 8.05
N LEU A 118 1.33 -10.37 9.00
CA LEU A 118 1.11 -10.64 10.43
C LEU A 118 -0.29 -11.22 10.67
N LYS A 119 -1.32 -10.60 10.08
CA LYS A 119 -2.71 -11.08 10.15
C LYS A 119 -2.85 -12.49 9.57
N ARG A 120 -2.24 -12.76 8.42
CA ARG A 120 -2.25 -14.10 7.77
C ARG A 120 -1.54 -15.15 8.62
N THR A 121 -0.40 -14.81 9.21
CA THR A 121 0.42 -15.73 10.00
C THR A 121 -0.07 -15.92 11.43
N SER A 122 -0.91 -15.01 11.95
CA SER A 122 -1.53 -15.11 13.29
C SER A 122 -2.27 -16.42 13.54
N ALA A 123 -2.92 -16.96 12.50
CA ALA A 123 -3.64 -18.23 12.58
C ALA A 123 -2.71 -19.44 12.81
N THR A 124 -1.45 -19.35 12.38
CA THR A 124 -0.48 -20.44 12.45
C THR A 124 0.47 -20.30 13.66
N PHE A 125 0.91 -19.09 13.97
CA PHE A 125 2.00 -18.86 14.93
C PHE A 125 1.57 -18.17 16.23
N GLY A 126 0.30 -17.75 16.36
CA GLY A 126 -0.24 -17.15 17.58
C GLY A 126 0.73 -16.15 18.25
N TYR A 127 1.07 -16.40 19.52
CA TYR A 127 1.95 -15.53 20.33
C TYR A 127 3.45 -15.52 19.93
N GLN A 128 3.88 -16.33 18.96
CA GLN A 128 5.28 -16.36 18.51
C GLN A 128 5.63 -15.21 17.54
N LEU A 129 4.68 -14.33 17.25
CA LEU A 129 4.85 -13.20 16.32
C LEU A 129 5.45 -11.94 16.98
N GLU A 130 5.67 -11.94 18.30
CA GLU A 130 6.29 -10.83 19.03
C GLU A 130 7.63 -10.36 18.40
N PRO A 131 8.55 -11.24 17.96
CA PRO A 131 9.78 -10.82 17.29
C PRO A 131 9.51 -10.11 15.95
N ALA A 132 8.48 -10.53 15.21
CA ALA A 132 8.10 -9.89 13.96
C ALA A 132 7.50 -8.50 14.18
N VAL A 133 6.71 -8.32 15.24
CA VAL A 133 6.20 -7.00 15.67
C VAL A 133 7.35 -6.09 16.11
N HIS A 134 8.35 -6.61 16.82
CA HIS A 134 9.55 -5.85 17.17
C HIS A 134 10.38 -5.45 15.94
N GLU A 135 10.61 -6.35 14.98
CA GLU A 135 11.30 -5.99 13.74
C GLU A 135 10.53 -4.92 12.96
N PHE A 136 9.21 -5.06 12.87
CA PHE A 136 8.34 -4.08 12.24
C PHE A 136 8.49 -2.69 12.87
N ARG A 137 8.40 -2.60 14.21
CA ARG A 137 8.64 -1.37 14.96
C ARG A 137 10.03 -0.79 14.67
N ASP A 138 11.06 -1.62 14.75
CA ASP A 138 12.45 -1.16 14.63
C ASP A 138 12.74 -0.63 13.22
N ARG A 139 12.13 -1.22 12.19
CA ARG A 139 12.18 -0.70 10.81
C ARG A 139 11.46 0.63 10.65
N LEU A 140 10.32 0.83 11.32
CA LEU A 140 9.63 2.12 11.34
C LEU A 140 10.44 3.20 12.09
N ILE A 141 11.10 2.84 13.18
CA ILE A 141 12.01 3.73 13.91
C ILE A 141 13.23 4.10 13.05
N GLU A 142 13.84 3.13 12.36
CA GLU A 142 14.93 3.42 11.42
C GLU A 142 14.45 4.28 10.25
N TRP A 143 13.20 4.13 9.78
CA TRP A 143 12.61 5.03 8.80
C TRP A 143 12.42 6.45 9.34
N GLN A 144 11.96 6.60 10.58
CA GLN A 144 11.85 7.90 11.24
C GLN A 144 13.21 8.61 11.32
N ASN A 145 14.27 7.86 11.65
CA ASN A 145 15.62 8.39 11.81
C ASN A 145 16.34 8.63 10.49
N LYS A 146 16.19 7.72 9.51
CA LYS A 146 16.89 7.72 8.22
C LYS A 146 15.92 7.46 7.04
N PRO A 147 15.00 8.39 6.76
CA PRO A 147 13.90 8.15 5.82
C PRO A 147 14.35 7.85 4.39
N SER A 148 15.41 8.51 3.92
CA SER A 148 15.97 8.26 2.58
C SER A 148 16.57 6.86 2.43
N ARG A 149 17.16 6.30 3.49
CA ARG A 149 17.75 4.96 3.47
C ARG A 149 16.65 3.91 3.60
N ALA A 150 15.79 4.04 4.60
CA ALA A 150 14.70 3.10 4.83
C ALA A 150 13.73 3.03 3.65
N ARG A 151 13.44 4.17 2.98
CA ARG A 151 12.66 4.17 1.73
C ARG A 151 13.23 3.20 0.68
N LYS A 152 14.54 3.13 0.52
CA LYS A 152 15.16 2.20 -0.45
C LYS A 152 14.97 0.75 -0.05
N ILE A 153 15.07 0.47 1.26
CA ILE A 153 14.84 -0.87 1.82
C ILE A 153 13.39 -1.28 1.61
N PHE A 154 12.43 -0.40 1.96
CA PHE A 154 11.01 -0.66 1.76
C PHE A 154 10.64 -0.86 0.29
N LEU A 155 11.20 -0.07 -0.63
CA LEU A 155 11.01 -0.30 -2.07
C LEU A 155 11.59 -1.64 -2.52
N ALA A 156 12.77 -2.02 -2.02
CA ALA A 156 13.37 -3.31 -2.33
C ALA A 156 12.51 -4.48 -1.83
N ASP A 157 11.99 -4.38 -0.61
CA ASP A 157 11.06 -5.35 -0.03
C ASP A 157 9.76 -5.45 -0.84
N LEU A 158 9.13 -4.32 -1.16
CA LEU A 158 7.91 -4.26 -1.98
C LEU A 158 8.13 -4.88 -3.37
N ASN A 159 9.26 -4.58 -4.01
CA ASN A 159 9.62 -5.17 -5.30
C ASN A 159 9.84 -6.68 -5.19
N ARG A 160 10.54 -7.13 -4.14
CA ARG A 160 10.74 -8.55 -3.86
C ARG A 160 9.41 -9.27 -3.69
N TRP A 161 8.49 -8.74 -2.89
CA TRP A 161 7.18 -9.36 -2.71
C TRP A 161 6.37 -9.40 -3.99
N ARG A 162 6.38 -8.32 -4.78
CA ARG A 162 5.74 -8.30 -6.10
C ARG A 162 6.28 -9.42 -7.00
N THR A 163 7.59 -9.60 -7.05
CA THR A 163 8.19 -10.68 -7.84
C THR A 163 7.85 -12.08 -7.31
N GLN A 164 7.73 -12.25 -5.99
CA GLN A 164 7.34 -13.53 -5.38
C GLN A 164 5.90 -13.90 -5.74
N VAL A 165 4.97 -12.94 -5.63
CA VAL A 165 3.56 -13.16 -5.98
C VAL A 165 3.41 -13.53 -7.45
N SER A 166 4.05 -12.80 -8.36
CA SER A 166 3.99 -13.10 -9.79
C SER A 166 4.56 -14.48 -10.14
N ALA A 167 5.66 -14.90 -9.48
CA ALA A 167 6.22 -16.23 -9.68
C ALA A 167 5.26 -17.33 -9.18
N THR A 168 4.59 -17.13 -8.04
CA THR A 168 3.58 -18.07 -7.54
C THR A 168 2.38 -18.17 -8.49
N GLU A 169 1.87 -17.04 -8.98
CA GLU A 169 0.76 -17.02 -9.95
C GLU A 169 1.11 -17.78 -11.24
N GLU A 170 2.32 -17.54 -11.78
CA GLU A 170 2.79 -18.25 -12.97
C GLU A 170 2.84 -19.78 -12.76
N THR A 171 3.31 -20.23 -11.60
CA THR A 171 3.34 -21.67 -11.27
C THR A 171 1.94 -22.27 -11.15
N LEU A 172 0.98 -21.54 -10.55
CA LEU A 172 -0.40 -22.01 -10.41
C LEU A 172 -1.11 -22.11 -11.75
N VAL A 173 -0.87 -21.16 -12.66
CA VAL A 173 -1.39 -21.21 -14.03
C VAL A 173 -0.79 -22.39 -14.79
N ALA A 174 0.53 -22.62 -14.70
CA ALA A 174 1.17 -23.76 -15.35
C ALA A 174 0.66 -25.11 -14.81
N GLU A 175 0.40 -25.20 -13.49
CA GLU A 175 -0.20 -26.39 -12.89
C GLU A 175 -1.64 -26.62 -13.34
N GLN A 176 -2.43 -25.54 -13.44
CA GLN A 176 -3.79 -25.59 -13.99
C GLN A 176 -3.78 -26.06 -15.45
N ASP A 177 -2.90 -25.52 -16.29
CA ASP A 177 -2.76 -25.91 -17.69
C ASP A 177 -2.35 -27.39 -17.83
N ALA A 178 -1.42 -27.85 -16.97
CA ALA A 178 -1.00 -29.25 -16.95
C ALA A 178 -2.13 -30.19 -16.48
N TRP A 179 -2.95 -29.77 -15.52
CA TRP A 179 -4.12 -30.51 -15.06
C TRP A 179 -5.19 -30.59 -16.16
N VAL A 180 -5.46 -29.48 -16.85
CA VAL A 180 -6.37 -29.42 -18.00
C VAL A 180 -5.88 -30.36 -19.12
N ALA A 181 -4.59 -30.32 -19.45
CA ALA A 181 -3.99 -31.20 -20.45
C ALA A 181 -4.12 -32.70 -20.09
N LYS A 182 -3.89 -33.06 -18.83
CA LYS A 182 -4.08 -34.45 -18.34
C LYS A 182 -5.54 -34.90 -18.43
N ASN A 183 -6.48 -34.04 -18.06
CA ASN A 183 -7.90 -34.37 -18.14
C ASN A 183 -8.41 -34.51 -19.58
N HIS A 184 -7.97 -33.62 -20.48
CA HIS A 184 -8.28 -33.78 -21.90
C HIS A 184 -7.68 -35.09 -22.44
N HIS A 185 -6.42 -35.40 -22.11
CA HIS A 185 -5.81 -36.67 -22.53
C HIS A 185 -6.61 -37.89 -22.07
N ASN A 186 -7.05 -37.93 -20.82
CA ASN A 186 -7.86 -39.05 -20.30
C ASN A 186 -9.24 -39.12 -20.98
N GLN A 187 -9.93 -37.99 -21.17
CA GLN A 187 -11.23 -37.95 -21.84
C GLN A 187 -11.17 -38.42 -23.31
N PHE A 188 -10.08 -38.11 -24.02
CA PHE A 188 -9.90 -38.54 -25.42
C PHE A 188 -9.26 -39.92 -25.58
N ALA A 189 -8.48 -40.39 -24.59
CA ALA A 189 -7.93 -41.76 -24.56
C ALA A 189 -9.03 -42.81 -24.30
N ASP A 190 -9.99 -42.51 -23.43
CA ASP A 190 -11.18 -43.36 -23.22
C ASP A 190 -12.11 -43.35 -24.44
N ALA A 191 -12.24 -42.22 -25.15
CA ALA A 191 -13.01 -42.13 -26.40
C ALA A 191 -12.37 -42.87 -27.59
N THR A 192 -11.06 -43.16 -27.53
CA THR A 192 -10.34 -43.88 -28.61
C THR A 192 -10.31 -45.40 -28.39
N SER A 193 -10.60 -45.87 -27.16
CA SER A 193 -10.51 -47.30 -26.81
C SER A 193 -11.83 -48.07 -26.92
N ALA A 194 -12.94 -47.41 -27.23
CA ALA A 194 -14.20 -48.07 -27.52
C ALA A 194 -14.74 -47.58 -28.87
N PRO A 195 -14.93 -48.47 -29.89
CA PRO A 195 -15.78 -48.09 -31.01
C PRO A 195 -17.13 -47.67 -30.44
N SER A 196 -17.56 -46.44 -30.72
CA SER A 196 -18.86 -45.98 -30.26
C SER A 196 -19.92 -46.95 -30.76
N THR A 197 -20.82 -47.37 -29.86
CA THR A 197 -21.88 -48.34 -30.16
C THR A 197 -22.73 -47.90 -31.36
N GLU A 198 -22.80 -46.58 -31.59
CA GLU A 198 -23.41 -45.95 -32.75
C GLU A 198 -22.64 -46.23 -34.06
N THR A 199 -21.31 -46.16 -34.05
CA THR A 199 -20.47 -46.54 -35.21
C THR A 199 -20.54 -48.04 -35.49
N GLN A 200 -20.57 -48.87 -34.44
CA GLN A 200 -20.78 -50.32 -34.58
C GLN A 200 -22.16 -50.66 -35.15
N LYS A 201 -23.21 -49.98 -34.67
CA LYS A 201 -24.57 -50.15 -35.18
C LYS A 201 -24.70 -49.74 -36.65
N LEU A 202 -24.09 -48.62 -37.04
CA LEU A 202 -24.08 -48.18 -38.44
C LEU A 202 -23.32 -49.17 -39.34
N LEU A 203 -22.23 -49.76 -38.84
CA LEU A 203 -21.47 -50.76 -39.58
C LEU A 203 -22.26 -52.07 -39.75
N ASP A 204 -23.01 -52.48 -38.73
CA ASP A 204 -23.91 -53.64 -38.80
C ASP A 204 -25.11 -53.37 -39.73
N ASP A 205 -25.70 -52.18 -39.67
CA ASP A 205 -26.82 -51.78 -40.53
C ASP A 205 -26.41 -51.75 -42.02
N VAL A 206 -25.23 -51.22 -42.34
CA VAL A 206 -24.68 -51.25 -43.72
C VAL A 206 -24.44 -52.67 -44.19
N ARG A 207 -23.89 -53.53 -43.32
CA ARG A 207 -23.65 -54.95 -43.65
C ARG A 207 -24.95 -55.74 -43.84
N ALA A 208 -26.01 -55.40 -43.09
CA ALA A 208 -27.33 -55.98 -43.27
C ALA A 208 -27.99 -55.57 -44.59
N LEU A 209 -27.70 -54.36 -45.09
CA LEU A 209 -28.18 -53.88 -46.39
C LEU A 209 -27.45 -54.55 -47.57
N GLU A 210 -26.19 -54.96 -47.39
CA GLU A 210 -25.37 -55.60 -48.43
C GLU A 210 -25.73 -57.08 -48.67
N VAL A 211 -26.43 -57.73 -47.71
CA VAL A 211 -26.77 -59.17 -47.77
C VAL A 211 -28.11 -59.47 -48.47
N ARG A 212 -28.92 -58.47 -48.85
CA ARG A 212 -30.20 -58.75 -49.54
C ARG A 212 -29.95 -59.16 -51.00
N PRO A 213 -30.16 -60.44 -51.40
CA PRO A 213 -30.03 -60.84 -52.79
C PRO A 213 -31.16 -60.21 -53.59
N ALA A 214 -30.86 -59.68 -54.76
CA ALA A 214 -31.86 -59.27 -55.73
C ALA A 214 -32.65 -60.52 -56.16
N GLU A 215 -33.82 -60.76 -55.56
CA GLU A 215 -34.75 -61.76 -56.05
C GLU A 215 -35.27 -61.33 -57.43
N THR A 216 -34.82 -62.06 -58.45
CA THR A 216 -35.30 -62.07 -59.82
C THR A 216 -36.78 -62.47 -59.85
N GLY A 217 -37.66 -61.49 -60.07
CA GLY A 217 -39.07 -61.73 -60.40
C GLY A 217 -39.22 -62.11 -61.87
N GLU A 218 -39.19 -63.40 -62.16
CA GLU A 218 -39.57 -63.99 -63.44
C GLU A 218 -41.11 -64.05 -63.52
N THR A 219 -41.70 -63.23 -64.40
CA THR A 219 -43.14 -63.25 -64.71
C THR A 219 -43.34 -63.90 -66.07
N ALA A 220 -43.80 -65.15 -66.04
CA ALA A 220 -44.29 -65.88 -67.20
C ALA A 220 -45.62 -65.28 -67.68
N VAL A 221 -45.67 -64.90 -68.97
CA VAL A 221 -46.89 -64.51 -69.69
C VAL A 221 -47.01 -65.37 -70.95
N THR A 222 -48.14 -66.05 -71.09
CA THR A 222 -48.71 -66.62 -72.33
C THR A 222 -50.18 -66.95 -72.02
N PRO A 223 -51.15 -67.04 -72.97
CA PRO A 223 -51.02 -67.05 -74.44
C PRO A 223 -52.09 -66.24 -75.24
N VAL A 224 -51.85 -66.05 -76.55
CA VAL A 224 -52.76 -66.32 -77.69
C VAL A 224 -51.88 -66.69 -78.89
#